data_AF-A0A832SKH0-F1
#
_entry.id   AF-A0A832SKH0-F1
#
_cell.length_a   1.000
_cell.length_b   1.000
_cell.length_c   1.000
_cell.angle_alpha   90.00
_cell.angle_beta   90.00
_cell.angle_gamma   90.00
#
_symmetry.space_group_name_H-M   'P 1'
#
loop_
_entity.id
_entity.type
_entity.pdbx_description
1 polymer ?
#
loop_
_entity_poly.entity_id
_entity_poly.type
_entity_poly.pdbx_seq_one_letter_code
_entity_poly.pdbx_strand_id
1 'polypeptide(L)'
;MTVEAIGCCGAYCGTCKELRAGTCKGCKFGYINGERDINKARCKMKVCCIKKNYNTCADCPDFLSCPVISDFYSKNGYKYKKYKQALEYIRDNGYASFLQIADSWKGAYGKCK
;
A
#
# COMPACT_ATOMS: atom_id res chain seq x y z
N MET A 1 -14.63 -1.01 -1.52
CA MET A 1 -13.80 -0.72 -0.32
C MET A 1 -13.27 0.71 -0.34
N THR A 2 -12.65 1.22 0.74
CA THR A 2 -12.07 2.58 0.80
C THR A 2 -10.57 2.59 0.51
N VAL A 3 -10.00 3.79 0.28
CA VAL A 3 -8.56 4.00 0.03
C VAL A 3 -7.69 3.51 1.20
N GLU A 4 -8.21 3.47 2.43
CA GLU A 4 -7.49 3.00 3.61
C GLU A 4 -7.18 1.49 3.54
N ALA A 5 -7.94 0.74 2.75
CA ALA A 5 -7.66 -0.66 2.47
C ALA A 5 -6.46 -0.86 1.53
N ILE A 6 -5.82 0.21 1.06
CA ILE A 6 -4.62 0.16 0.22
C ILE A 6 -3.40 0.46 1.10
N GLY A 7 -2.46 -0.47 1.12
CA GLY A 7 -1.18 -0.28 1.81
C GLY A 7 -0.31 0.76 1.11
N CYS A 8 0.59 1.40 1.85
CA CYS A 8 1.53 2.39 1.30
C CYS A 8 2.33 1.90 0.08
N CYS A 9 2.57 0.59 -0.02
CA CYS A 9 3.28 -0.02 -1.14
C CYS A 9 2.40 -0.39 -2.35
N GLY A 10 1.09 -0.18 -2.30
CA GLY A 10 0.15 -0.63 -3.35
C GLY A 10 -0.40 -2.05 -3.15
N ALA A 11 -0.16 -2.65 -1.99
CA ALA A 11 -0.79 -3.91 -1.62
C ALA A 11 -2.26 -3.67 -1.25
N TYR A 12 -3.17 -4.50 -1.75
CA TYR A 12 -4.59 -4.37 -1.46
C TYR A 12 -4.99 -5.25 -0.28
N CYS A 13 -5.39 -4.64 0.84
CA CYS A 13 -5.75 -5.35 2.06
C CYS A 13 -7.21 -5.82 2.07
N GLY A 14 -8.06 -5.45 1.09
CA GLY A 14 -9.46 -5.88 1.04
C GLY A 14 -9.66 -7.40 0.95
N THR A 15 -8.62 -8.15 0.56
CA THR A 15 -8.61 -9.62 0.54
C THR A 15 -8.00 -10.25 1.80
N CYS A 16 -7.55 -9.45 2.76
CA CYS A 16 -6.90 -9.92 3.98
C CYS A 16 -7.93 -10.46 4.97
N LYS A 17 -7.73 -11.71 5.43
CA LYS A 17 -8.62 -12.35 6.42
C LYS A 17 -8.64 -11.57 7.73
N GLU A 18 -7.47 -11.14 8.24
CA GLU A 18 -7.37 -10.38 9.48
C GLU A 18 -8.10 -9.03 9.42
N LEU A 19 -8.08 -8.37 8.25
CA LEU A 19 -8.82 -7.11 8.09
C LEU A 19 -10.33 -7.35 8.12
N ARG A 20 -10.81 -8.40 7.44
CA ARG A 20 -12.23 -8.79 7.45
C ARG A 20 -12.70 -9.28 8.81
N ALA A 21 -11.81 -9.88 9.59
CA ALA A 21 -12.07 -10.33 10.95
C ALA A 21 -11.99 -9.21 12.01
N GLY A 22 -11.60 -7.99 11.63
CA GLY A 22 -11.41 -6.87 12.56
C GLY A 22 -10.17 -7.00 13.47
N THR A 23 -9.30 -7.98 13.23
CA THR A 23 -8.09 -8.27 14.04
C THR A 23 -6.83 -7.64 13.44
N CYS A 24 -6.94 -6.92 12.33
CA CYS A 24 -5.78 -6.40 11.61
C CYS A 24 -5.05 -5.29 12.37
N LYS A 25 -3.96 -5.67 13.04
CA LYS A 25 -2.98 -4.73 13.61
C LYS A 25 -2.02 -4.14 12.56
N GLY A 26 -2.27 -4.37 11.27
CA GLY A 26 -1.25 -4.40 10.21
C GLY A 26 -1.31 -3.29 9.14
N CYS A 27 -0.11 -2.87 8.71
CA CYS A 27 0.24 -1.88 7.67
C CYS A 27 -0.17 -0.42 7.91
N LYS A 28 -1.46 -0.08 7.95
CA LYS A 28 -1.90 1.32 8.05
C LYS A 28 -2.77 1.55 9.30
N PHE A 29 -3.79 0.72 9.49
CA PHE A 29 -4.79 0.85 10.56
C PHE A 29 -4.19 0.96 11.96
N GLY A 30 -3.39 -0.03 12.38
CA GLY A 30 -2.78 -0.05 13.71
C GLY A 30 -1.79 1.10 13.99
N TYR A 31 -1.36 1.87 12.98
CA TYR A 31 -0.49 3.03 13.17
C TYR A 31 -1.27 4.34 13.09
N ILE A 32 -2.34 4.40 12.28
CA ILE A 32 -3.23 5.56 12.19
C ILE A 32 -4.01 5.74 13.49
N ASN A 33 -4.53 4.65 14.06
CA ASN A 33 -5.33 4.69 15.30
C ASN A 33 -4.50 4.79 16.59
N GLY A 34 -3.16 4.89 16.49
CA GLY A 34 -2.26 5.01 17.63
C GLY A 34 -2.03 3.73 18.43
N GLU A 35 -2.63 2.59 18.06
CA GLU A 35 -2.41 1.31 18.76
C GLU A 35 -0.97 0.79 18.66
N ARG A 36 -0.21 1.28 17.67
CA ARG A 36 1.19 0.91 17.43
C ARG A 36 2.05 2.14 17.21
N ASP A 37 3.20 2.14 17.88
CA ASP A 37 4.25 3.13 17.68
C ASP A 37 4.88 2.99 16.28
N ILE A 38 4.75 4.04 15.47
CA ILE A 38 5.31 4.11 14.12
C ILE A 38 6.84 3.99 14.11
N ASN A 39 7.51 4.43 15.18
CA ASN A 39 8.98 4.36 15.27
C ASN A 39 9.46 2.92 15.48
N LYS A 40 8.60 2.02 15.97
CA LYS A 40 8.87 0.57 16.08
C LYS A 40 8.62 -0.17 14.76
N ALA A 41 8.15 0.50 13.72
CA ALA A 41 7.86 -0.14 12.44
C ALA A 41 9.14 -0.41 11.63
N ARG A 42 9.36 -1.67 11.26
CA ARG A 42 10.54 -2.07 10.46
C ARG A 42 10.51 -1.64 8.98
N CYS A 43 9.34 -1.36 8.42
CA CYS A 43 9.22 -1.04 7.00
C CYS A 43 9.42 0.46 6.75
N LYS A 44 10.57 0.84 6.18
CA LYS A 44 10.93 2.24 5.86
C LYS A 44 9.87 2.96 5.02
N MET A 45 9.36 2.31 3.97
CA MET A 45 8.32 2.87 3.10
C MET A 45 7.05 3.25 3.86
N LYS A 46 6.60 2.37 4.76
CA LYS A 46 5.43 2.63 5.60
C LYS A 46 5.69 3.80 6.55
N VAL A 47 6.84 3.84 7.21
CA VAL A 47 7.22 4.94 8.12
C VAL A 47 7.20 6.26 7.38
N CYS A 48 7.82 6.33 6.20
CA CYS A 48 7.85 7.53 5.37
C CYS A 48 6.45 7.98 4.94
N CYS A 49 5.67 7.08 4.34
CA CYS A 49 4.30 7.33 3.86
C CYS A 49 3.37 7.86 4.96
N ILE A 50 3.38 7.23 6.14
CA ILE A 50 2.54 7.64 7.28
C ILE A 50 3.01 9.00 7.85
N LYS A 51 4.32 9.21 8.02
CA LYS A 51 4.84 10.50 8.51
C LYS A 51 4.55 11.65 7.56
N LYS A 52 4.49 11.39 6.25
CA LYS A 52 4.10 12.38 5.23
C LYS A 52 2.59 12.52 5.05
N ASN A 53 1.80 11.76 5.81
CA ASN A 53 0.34 11.74 5.75
C ASN A 53 -0.23 11.41 4.35
N TYR A 54 0.43 10.51 3.62
CA TYR A 54 -0.02 10.06 2.31
C TYR A 54 -0.98 8.88 2.41
N ASN A 55 -1.86 8.75 1.42
CA ASN A 55 -2.72 7.58 1.32
C ASN A 55 -1.92 6.36 0.90
N THR A 56 -1.13 6.50 -0.16
CA THR A 56 -0.13 5.53 -0.58
C THR A 56 1.10 6.24 -1.13
N CYS A 57 2.17 5.51 -1.46
CA CYS A 57 3.33 6.15 -2.09
C CYS A 57 3.02 6.67 -3.51
N ALA A 58 1.85 6.37 -4.08
CA ALA A 58 1.38 6.99 -5.33
C ALA A 58 1.26 8.51 -5.19
N ASP A 59 0.93 9.03 -4.01
CA ASP A 59 0.83 10.47 -3.73
C ASP A 59 2.19 11.18 -3.63
N CYS A 60 3.30 10.42 -3.64
CA CYS A 60 4.63 11.00 -3.58
C CYS A 60 4.91 11.78 -4.88
N PRO A 61 5.24 13.08 -4.81
CA PRO A 61 5.59 13.85 -6.02
C PRO A 61 6.84 13.26 -6.68
N ASP A 62 7.81 12.85 -5.87
CA ASP A 62 9.08 12.26 -6.31
C ASP A 62 8.99 10.74 -6.59
N PHE A 63 7.83 10.21 -6.98
CA PHE A 63 7.62 8.75 -7.07
C PHE A 63 8.73 7.99 -7.82
N LEU A 64 9.18 8.54 -8.96
CA LEU A 64 10.20 7.93 -9.82
C LEU A 64 11.62 8.03 -9.26
N SER A 65 11.91 9.08 -8.50
CA SER A 65 13.24 9.36 -7.94
C SER A 65 13.35 9.03 -6.45
N CYS A 66 12.27 8.61 -5.79
CA CYS A 66 12.24 8.39 -4.35
C CYS A 66 13.05 7.15 -3.96
N PRO A 67 14.15 7.30 -3.19
CA PRO A 67 15.00 6.18 -2.80
C PRO A 67 14.26 5.15 -1.94
N VAL A 68 13.31 5.60 -1.13
CA VAL A 68 12.49 4.71 -0.28
C VAL A 68 11.60 3.78 -1.13
N ILE A 69 11.13 4.28 -2.28
CA ILE A 69 10.29 3.53 -3.20
C ILE A 69 11.14 2.57 -4.02
N SER A 70 12.25 3.05 -4.59
CA SER A 70 13.16 2.22 -5.36
C SER A 70 13.78 1.09 -4.51
N ASP A 71 14.24 1.37 -3.29
CA ASP A 71 14.75 0.37 -2.34
C ASP A 71 13.72 -0.69 -1.95
N PHE A 72 12.44 -0.32 -1.90
CA PHE A 72 11.39 -1.27 -1.57
C PHE A 72 11.11 -2.23 -2.74
N TYR A 73 11.14 -1.72 -3.97
CA TYR A 73 10.86 -2.50 -5.17
C TYR A 73 12.08 -3.22 -5.76
N SER A 74 13.30 -2.87 -5.34
CA SER A 74 14.51 -3.63 -5.66
C SER A 74 14.59 -4.98 -4.94
N LYS A 75 13.71 -5.22 -3.96
CA LYS A 75 13.64 -6.49 -3.23
C LYS A 75 13.23 -7.65 -4.14
N ASN A 76 13.84 -8.81 -3.90
CA ASN A 76 13.49 -10.04 -4.59
C ASN A 76 12.08 -10.50 -4.22
N GLY A 77 11.23 -10.69 -5.23
CA GLY A 77 9.90 -11.26 -5.08
C GLY A 77 8.88 -10.70 -6.08
N TYR A 78 8.10 -11.58 -6.69
CA TYR A 78 7.08 -11.22 -7.69
C TYR A 78 6.06 -10.20 -7.16
N LYS A 79 5.71 -10.30 -5.87
CA LYS A 79 4.79 -9.37 -5.19
C LYS A 79 5.26 -7.91 -5.27
N TYR A 80 6.56 -7.64 -5.19
CA TYR A 80 7.07 -6.28 -5.21
C TYR A 80 6.89 -5.63 -6.59
N LYS A 81 7.08 -6.40 -7.67
CA LYS A 81 6.76 -5.94 -9.03
C LYS A 81 5.27 -5.61 -9.18
N LYS A 82 4.39 -6.44 -8.61
CA LYS A 82 2.94 -6.22 -8.66
C LYS A 82 2.49 -5.02 -7.84
N TYR A 83 3.09 -4.82 -6.67
CA TYR A 83 2.88 -3.65 -5.84
C TYR A 83 3.31 -2.35 -6.52
N LYS A 84 4.42 -2.38 -7.29
CA LYS A 84 4.84 -1.25 -8.12
C LYS A 84 3.80 -0.93 -9.19
N GLN A 85 3.34 -1.95 -9.93
CA GLN A 85 2.29 -1.81 -10.94
C GLN A 85 1.00 -1.23 -10.36
N ALA A 86 0.63 -1.62 -9.14
CA ALA A 86 -0.53 -1.07 -8.45
C ALA A 86 -0.37 0.43 -8.15
N LEU A 87 0.80 0.88 -7.67
CA LEU A 87 1.03 2.30 -7.44
C LEU A 87 1.10 3.11 -8.74
N GLU A 88 1.75 2.57 -9.77
CA GLU A 88 1.77 3.18 -11.11
C GLU A 88 0.33 3.35 -11.64
N TYR A 89 -0.49 2.31 -11.54
CA TYR A 89 -1.90 2.37 -11.95
C TYR A 89 -2.71 3.42 -11.17
N ILE A 90 -2.52 3.52 -9.85
CA ILE A 90 -3.19 4.53 -9.01
C ILE A 90 -2.78 5.94 -9.44
N ARG A 91 -1.52 6.16 -9.82
CA ARG A 91 -1.06 7.47 -10.30
C ARG A 91 -1.70 7.86 -11.62
N ASP A 92 -1.81 6.90 -12.53
CA ASP A 92 -2.31 7.15 -13.88
C ASP A 92 -3.84 7.23 -13.95
N ASN A 93 -4.55 6.45 -13.12
CA ASN A 93 -6.00 6.27 -13.22
C ASN A 93 -6.79 6.69 -11.97
N GLY A 94 -6.10 7.04 -10.89
CA GLY A 94 -6.68 7.39 -9.60
C GLY A 94 -7.12 6.19 -8.75
N TYR A 95 -7.45 6.50 -7.50
CA TYR A 95 -7.83 5.51 -6.49
C TYR A 95 -9.16 4.80 -6.80
N ALA A 96 -10.13 5.52 -7.37
CA ALA A 96 -11.45 4.96 -7.67
C ALA A 96 -11.34 3.80 -8.67
N SER A 97 -10.62 4.01 -9.77
CA SER A 97 -10.34 3.00 -10.80
C SER A 97 -9.60 1.80 -10.21
N PHE A 98 -8.60 2.05 -9.37
CA PHE A 98 -7.87 0.98 -8.69
C PHE A 98 -8.77 0.10 -7.81
N LEU A 99 -9.67 0.71 -7.04
CA LEU A 99 -10.57 -0.03 -6.14
C LEU A 99 -11.54 -0.93 -6.92
N GLN A 100 -12.05 -0.47 -8.07
CA GLN A 100 -12.94 -1.27 -8.92
C GLN A 100 -12.26 -2.57 -9.38
N ILE A 101 -11.00 -2.50 -9.81
CA ILE A 101 -10.26 -3.69 -10.24
C ILE A 101 -9.80 -4.54 -9.04
N ALA A 102 -9.37 -3.91 -7.94
CA ALA A 102 -8.78 -4.59 -6.81
C ALA A 102 -9.82 -5.37 -6.00
N ASP A 103 -11.08 -4.90 -5.96
CA ASP A 103 -12.20 -5.62 -5.32
C ASP A 103 -12.46 -7.00 -5.95
N SER A 104 -12.06 -7.22 -7.21
CA SER A 104 -12.15 -8.52 -7.88
C SER A 104 -11.00 -9.50 -7.56
N TRP A 105 -9.96 -9.04 -6.87
CA TRP A 105 -8.76 -9.86 -6.63
C TRP A 105 -8.98 -10.91 -5.54
N LYS A 106 -8.26 -12.03 -5.67
CA LYS A 106 -8.24 -13.11 -4.66
C LYS A 106 -7.12 -12.97 -3.63
N GLY A 107 -6.25 -11.97 -3.77
CA GLY A 107 -5.09 -11.74 -2.93
C GLY A 107 -4.64 -10.29 -2.90
N ALA A 108 -3.54 -10.04 -2.19
CA ALA A 108 -3.02 -8.68 -1.94
C ALA A 108 -2.51 -7.94 -3.19
N TYR A 109 -2.46 -8.63 -4.33
CA TYR A 109 -2.08 -8.10 -5.62
C TYR A 109 -2.80 -8.87 -6.74
N GLY A 110 -3.02 -8.21 -7.88
CA GLY A 110 -3.62 -8.81 -9.06
C GLY A 110 -3.16 -8.15 -10.35
N LYS A 111 -3.98 -8.25 -11.40
CA LYS A 111 -3.70 -7.59 -12.68
C LYS A 111 -4.35 -6.20 -12.66
N CYS A 112 -3.53 -5.19 -12.89
CA CYS A 112 -4.00 -3.85 -13.23
C CYS A 112 -4.09 -3.82 -14.76
N LYS A 113 -5.30 -3.63 -15.29
CA LYS A 113 -5.62 -3.56 -16.72
C LYS A 113 -6.15 -2.18 -17.03
#